data_AF-A0A936L0Z5-F1
#
_entry.id   AF-A0A936L0Z5-F1
#
_cell.length_a   1.000
_cell.length_b   1.000
_cell.length_c   1.000
_cell.angle_alpha   90.00
_cell.angle_beta   90.00
_cell.angle_gamma   90.00
#
_symmetry.space_group_name_H-M   'P 1'
#
loop_
_entity.id
_entity.type
_entity.pdbx_description
1 polymer ?
#
loop_
_entity_poly.entity_id
_entity_poly.type
_entity_poly.pdbx_seq_one_letter_code
_entity_poly.pdbx_strand_id
1 'polypeptide(L)'
;SIQVILSDIESGNIQQKELLKKIKSLEEQALFVLEGSSKAGLAASFAARRNTLEKSISYWKYGFIVGIIFLIAGIFLTTTGIINLTPLIKADGTIDAWSVLARILLTGPAVWFTWFVARQYSHTMRLIEDYAFKEASALAFVGYKREMGEDQEMIKLLRETAIKNFGSPPTRMLSVSEPTSPLHELIDGSLHKGNIDKLIEILKAINPAKDSKP
;
A
#
# COMPACT_ATOMS: atom_id res chain seq x y z
N SER A 1 12.29 12.76 -39.90
CA SER A 1 11.54 11.60 -39.38
C SER A 1 11.37 11.62 -37.86
N ILE A 2 12.44 11.74 -37.05
CA ILE A 2 12.32 11.75 -35.58
C ILE A 2 11.57 12.99 -35.04
N GLN A 3 11.79 14.19 -35.60
CA GLN A 3 11.07 15.40 -35.18
C GLN A 3 9.56 15.34 -35.41
N VAL A 4 9.13 14.67 -36.48
CA VAL A 4 7.70 14.49 -36.81
C VAL A 4 7.04 13.52 -35.82
N ILE A 5 7.74 12.43 -35.46
CA ILE A 5 7.26 11.49 -34.43
C ILE A 5 7.17 12.17 -33.07
N LEU A 6 8.12 13.06 -32.72
CA LEU A 6 8.08 13.82 -31.47
C LEU A 6 6.89 14.80 -31.43
N SER A 7 6.60 15.51 -32.53
CA SER A 7 5.44 16.39 -32.61
C SER A 7 4.10 15.65 -32.57
N ASP A 8 4.04 14.45 -33.14
CA ASP A 8 2.84 13.60 -33.11
C ASP A 8 2.57 13.03 -31.70
N ILE A 9 3.63 12.66 -30.97
CA ILE A 9 3.53 12.24 -29.56
C ILE A 9 3.10 13.41 -28.67
N GLU A 10 3.62 14.61 -28.91
CA GLU A 10 3.28 15.81 -28.14
C GLU A 10 1.82 16.24 -28.37
N SER A 11 1.38 16.27 -29.64
CA SER A 11 -0.01 16.57 -29.99
C SER A 11 -0.99 15.52 -29.48
N GLY A 12 -0.63 14.24 -29.51
CA GLY A 12 -1.41 13.15 -28.91
C GLY A 12 -1.58 13.31 -27.39
N ASN A 13 -0.50 13.64 -26.67
CA ASN A 13 -0.56 13.89 -25.22
C ASN A 13 -1.44 15.11 -24.86
N ILE A 14 -1.42 16.16 -25.69
CA ILE A 14 -2.27 17.35 -25.50
C ILE A 14 -3.75 17.00 -25.70
N GLN A 15 -4.08 16.27 -26.77
CA GLN A 15 -5.46 15.82 -27.00
C GLN A 15 -5.97 14.91 -25.89
N GLN A 16 -5.13 14.02 -25.38
CA GLN A 16 -5.48 13.13 -24.28
C GLN A 16 -5.78 13.90 -22.99
N LYS A 17 -5.00 14.95 -22.69
CA LYS A 17 -5.26 15.86 -21.56
C LYS A 17 -6.58 16.63 -21.72
N GLU A 18 -6.86 17.15 -22.92
CA GLU A 18 -8.11 17.86 -23.21
C GLU A 18 -9.34 16.93 -23.11
N LEU A 19 -9.25 15.71 -23.63
CA LEU A 19 -10.30 14.68 -23.49
C LEU A 19 -10.56 14.33 -22.01
N LEU A 20 -9.51 14.13 -21.22
CA LEU A 20 -9.64 13.87 -19.78
C LEU A 20 -10.29 15.05 -19.05
N LYS A 21 -9.91 16.28 -19.40
CA LYS A 21 -10.50 17.50 -18.82
C LYS A 21 -11.98 17.63 -19.16
N LYS A 22 -12.34 17.32 -20.41
CA LYS A 22 -13.73 17.32 -20.87
C LYS A 22 -14.57 16.24 -20.18
N ILE A 23 -14.06 15.02 -20.05
CA ILE A 23 -14.72 13.93 -19.30
C ILE A 23 -14.98 14.35 -17.85
N LYS A 24 -13.97 14.89 -17.16
CA LYS A 24 -14.14 15.39 -15.79
C LYS A 24 -15.18 16.50 -15.70
N SER A 25 -15.21 17.42 -16.66
CA SER A 25 -16.20 18.51 -16.66
C SER A 25 -17.62 18.03 -16.95
N LEU A 26 -17.78 17.00 -17.77
CA LEU A 26 -19.07 16.35 -18.05
C LEU A 26 -19.56 15.54 -16.85
N GLU A 27 -18.64 14.86 -16.17
CA GLU A 27 -18.92 14.17 -14.91
C GLU A 27 -19.37 15.16 -13.83
N GLU A 28 -18.66 16.28 -13.68
CA GLU A 28 -19.00 17.35 -12.74
C GLU A 28 -20.35 18.01 -13.07
N GLN A 29 -20.63 18.29 -14.34
CA GLN A 29 -21.94 18.82 -14.78
C GLN A 29 -23.06 17.81 -14.60
N ALA A 30 -22.83 16.53 -14.88
CA ALA A 30 -23.81 15.47 -14.65
C ALA A 30 -24.11 15.34 -13.15
N LEU A 31 -23.07 15.35 -12.31
CA LEU A 31 -23.18 15.32 -10.85
C LEU A 31 -23.91 16.56 -10.32
N PHE A 32 -23.64 17.76 -10.84
CA PHE A 32 -24.30 19.02 -10.46
C PHE A 32 -25.79 19.05 -10.87
N VAL A 33 -26.11 18.59 -12.08
CA VAL A 33 -27.52 18.44 -12.52
C VAL A 33 -28.26 17.40 -11.67
N LEU A 34 -27.54 16.39 -11.17
CA LEU A 34 -28.06 15.37 -10.24
C LEU A 34 -28.00 15.81 -8.76
N GLU A 35 -27.28 16.89 -8.42
CA GLU A 35 -27.03 17.46 -7.09
C GLU A 35 -28.28 18.07 -6.47
N GLY A 36 -29.30 18.36 -7.28
CA GLY A 36 -30.67 18.58 -6.80
C GLY A 36 -31.20 17.42 -5.93
N SER A 37 -30.52 16.27 -5.91
CA SER A 37 -30.76 15.16 -4.98
C SER A 37 -29.52 14.87 -4.12
N SER A 38 -29.72 14.76 -2.79
CA SER A 38 -28.71 14.40 -1.77
C SER A 38 -27.77 13.22 -2.10
N LYS A 39 -28.15 12.34 -3.03
CA LYS A 39 -27.39 11.15 -3.45
C LYS A 39 -26.17 11.48 -4.31
N ALA A 40 -26.26 12.52 -5.15
CA ALA A 40 -25.15 12.93 -6.02
C ALA A 40 -24.04 13.63 -5.22
N GLY A 41 -24.40 14.42 -4.20
CA GLY A 41 -23.42 14.99 -3.26
C GLY A 41 -22.63 13.91 -2.50
N LEU A 42 -23.27 12.78 -2.18
CA LEU A 42 -22.58 11.65 -1.56
C LEU A 42 -21.56 11.01 -2.52
N ALA A 43 -21.94 10.76 -3.78
CA ALA A 43 -21.02 10.24 -4.79
C ALA A 43 -19.82 11.17 -5.01
N ALA A 44 -20.06 12.49 -5.13
CA ALA A 44 -19.01 13.49 -5.26
C ALA A 44 -18.07 13.50 -4.04
N SER A 45 -18.59 13.34 -2.82
CA SER A 45 -17.77 13.27 -1.60
C SER A 45 -16.86 12.03 -1.57
N PHE A 46 -17.34 10.88 -2.05
CA PHE A 46 -16.54 9.67 -2.19
C PHE A 46 -15.48 9.81 -3.27
N ALA A 47 -15.82 10.40 -4.42
CA ALA A 47 -14.88 10.70 -5.50
C ALA A 47 -13.76 11.66 -5.04
N ALA A 48 -14.13 12.72 -4.32
CA ALA A 48 -13.17 13.65 -3.73
C ALA A 48 -12.24 12.94 -2.75
N ARG A 49 -12.78 12.09 -1.86
CA ARG A 49 -11.97 11.31 -0.91
C ARG A 49 -11.04 10.34 -1.63
N ARG A 50 -11.51 9.58 -2.62
CA ARG A 50 -10.70 8.71 -3.47
C ARG A 50 -9.52 9.47 -4.08
N ASN A 51 -9.80 10.61 -4.72
CA ASN A 51 -8.76 11.44 -5.36
C ASN A 51 -7.73 11.98 -4.34
N THR A 52 -8.13 12.33 -3.11
CA THR A 52 -7.16 12.69 -2.06
C THR A 52 -6.26 11.52 -1.66
N LEU A 53 -6.81 10.30 -1.60
CA LEU A 53 -6.05 9.09 -1.30
C LEU A 53 -5.13 8.68 -2.46
N GLU A 54 -5.56 8.84 -3.71
CA GLU A 54 -4.73 8.65 -4.91
C GLU A 54 -3.54 9.61 -4.95
N LYS A 55 -3.71 10.85 -4.49
CA LYS A 55 -2.56 11.75 -4.30
C LYS A 55 -1.65 11.23 -3.19
N SER A 56 -2.20 10.77 -2.08
CA SER A 56 -1.43 10.19 -0.97
C SER A 56 -0.63 8.95 -1.39
N ILE A 57 -1.21 8.05 -2.19
CA ILE A 57 -0.54 6.80 -2.62
C ILE A 57 0.66 7.07 -3.52
N SER A 58 0.64 8.18 -4.27
CA SER A 58 1.79 8.62 -5.07
C SER A 58 3.02 8.87 -4.20
N TYR A 59 2.86 9.52 -3.03
CA TYR A 59 3.98 9.72 -2.09
C TYR A 59 4.54 8.39 -1.56
N TRP A 60 3.67 7.43 -1.22
CA TRP A 60 4.10 6.11 -0.77
C TRP A 60 4.84 5.34 -1.87
N LYS A 61 4.41 5.45 -3.14
CA LYS A 61 5.12 4.88 -4.29
C LYS A 61 6.55 5.41 -4.41
N TYR A 62 6.74 6.73 -4.29
CA TYR A 62 8.09 7.31 -4.31
C TYR A 62 8.92 6.88 -3.09
N GLY A 63 8.32 6.83 -1.90
CA GLY A 63 8.96 6.30 -0.70
C GLY A 63 9.47 4.87 -0.86
N PHE A 64 8.71 4.01 -1.56
CA PHE A 64 9.09 2.62 -1.79
C PHE A 64 10.31 2.51 -2.71
N ILE A 65 10.32 3.30 -3.80
CA ILE A 65 11.45 3.37 -4.73
C ILE A 65 12.72 3.85 -3.99
N VAL A 66 12.58 4.88 -3.15
CA VAL A 66 13.69 5.38 -2.33
C VAL A 66 14.18 4.29 -1.37
N GLY A 67 13.29 3.56 -0.71
CA GLY A 67 13.66 2.44 0.17
C GLY A 67 14.48 1.36 -0.54
N ILE A 68 14.07 0.96 -1.75
CA ILE A 68 14.83 0.01 -2.59
C ILE A 68 16.21 0.57 -2.95
N ILE A 69 16.30 1.84 -3.35
CA ILE A 69 17.58 2.48 -3.68
C ILE A 69 18.51 2.48 -2.46
N PHE A 70 17.99 2.77 -1.26
CA PHE A 70 18.77 2.71 -0.02
C PHE A 70 19.30 1.31 0.27
N LEU A 71 18.50 0.26 0.06
CA LEU A 71 18.94 -1.12 0.25
C LEU A 71 20.06 -1.50 -0.73
N ILE A 72 19.90 -1.16 -2.01
CA ILE A 72 20.92 -1.43 -3.04
C ILE A 72 22.20 -0.64 -2.75
N ALA A 73 22.08 0.64 -2.40
CA ALA A 73 23.21 1.49 -2.05
C ALA A 73 23.94 0.97 -0.80
N GLY A 74 23.19 0.49 0.21
CA GLY A 74 23.76 -0.13 1.40
C GLY A 74 24.61 -1.36 1.05
N ILE A 75 24.09 -2.26 0.21
CA ILE A 75 24.86 -3.43 -0.26
C ILE A 75 26.11 -2.96 -1.01
N PHE A 76 25.97 -2.05 -1.97
CA PHE A 76 27.08 -1.54 -2.78
C PHE A 76 28.19 -0.88 -1.94
N LEU A 77 27.83 -0.06 -0.95
CA LEU A 77 28.79 0.61 -0.04
C LEU A 77 29.56 -0.39 0.82
N THR A 78 28.91 -1.49 1.23
CA THR A 78 29.57 -2.53 2.02
C THR A 78 30.45 -3.46 1.19
N THR A 79 30.10 -3.75 -0.08
CA THR A 79 30.91 -4.61 -0.96
C THR A 79 32.12 -3.89 -1.54
N THR A 80 32.01 -2.59 -1.79
CA THR A 80 33.11 -1.75 -2.30
C THR A 80 34.12 -1.34 -1.23
N GLY A 81 33.89 -1.68 0.04
CA GLY A 81 34.79 -1.36 1.14
C GLY A 81 34.79 0.10 1.57
N ILE A 82 33.84 0.91 1.07
CA ILE A 82 33.66 2.31 1.51
C ILE A 82 33.27 2.34 2.99
N ILE A 83 32.44 1.39 3.41
CA ILE A 83 32.17 1.11 4.82
C ILE A 83 32.88 -0.19 5.18
N ASN A 84 33.93 -0.07 6.01
CA ASN A 84 34.69 -1.23 6.49
C ASN A 84 33.91 -1.96 7.58
N LEU A 85 33.09 -2.94 7.19
CA LEU A 85 32.54 -3.93 8.12
C LEU A 85 33.47 -5.15 8.16
N THR A 86 33.66 -5.69 9.36
CA THR A 86 34.36 -6.98 9.51
C THR A 86 33.64 -8.06 8.69
N PRO A 87 34.40 -9.03 8.16
CA PRO A 87 33.80 -10.16 7.45
C PRO A 87 32.86 -10.92 8.39
N LEU A 88 31.72 -11.35 7.87
CA LEU A 88 30.69 -12.12 8.62
C LEU A 88 31.25 -13.40 9.23
N ILE A 89 32.15 -14.03 8.48
CA ILE A 89 32.82 -15.27 8.86
C ILE A 89 34.28 -14.90 9.07
N LYS A 90 34.75 -15.06 10.30
CA LYS A 90 36.17 -14.93 10.63
C LYS A 90 36.95 -16.07 9.98
N ALA A 91 38.26 -15.90 9.84
CA ALA A 91 39.13 -16.92 9.23
C ALA A 91 39.13 -18.26 10.01
N ASP A 92 38.64 -18.27 11.25
CA ASP A 92 38.46 -19.45 12.09
C ASP A 92 37.12 -20.19 11.87
N GLY A 93 36.29 -19.72 10.93
CA GLY A 93 34.97 -20.29 10.64
C GLY A 93 33.86 -19.87 11.62
N THR A 94 34.17 -19.03 12.62
CA THR A 94 33.17 -18.52 13.57
C THR A 94 32.44 -17.30 13.00
N ILE A 95 31.14 -17.19 13.33
CA ILE A 95 30.33 -16.02 12.98
C ILE A 95 30.68 -14.89 13.96
N ASP A 96 31.11 -13.74 13.44
CA ASP A 96 31.35 -12.58 14.28
C ASP A 96 30.02 -11.90 14.62
N ALA A 97 29.51 -12.14 15.82
CA ALA A 97 28.25 -11.56 16.30
C ALA A 97 28.23 -10.03 16.20
N TRP A 98 29.38 -9.38 16.40
CA TRP A 98 29.52 -7.93 16.26
C TRP A 98 29.32 -7.47 14.80
N SER A 99 29.92 -8.18 13.83
CA SER A 99 29.73 -7.91 12.40
C SER A 99 28.26 -8.06 11.97
N VAL A 100 27.55 -9.05 12.52
CA VAL A 100 26.13 -9.30 12.24
C VAL A 100 25.29 -8.15 12.81
N LEU A 101 25.52 -7.79 14.06
CA LEU A 101 24.80 -6.69 14.72
C LEU A 101 25.02 -5.37 13.99
N ALA A 102 26.25 -5.06 13.59
CA ALA A 102 26.58 -3.86 12.83
C ALA A 102 25.85 -3.82 11.48
N ARG A 103 25.74 -4.96 10.77
CA ARG A 103 24.99 -5.07 9.51
C ARG A 103 23.49 -4.91 9.70
N ILE A 104 22.92 -5.47 10.77
CA ILE A 104 21.51 -5.31 11.11
C ILE A 104 21.24 -3.86 11.51
N LEU A 105 22.12 -3.21 12.26
CA LEU A 105 21.92 -1.81 12.64
C LEU A 105 22.02 -0.86 11.44
N LEU A 106 22.87 -1.19 10.46
CA LEU A 106 23.03 -0.42 9.23
C LEU A 106 21.86 -0.62 8.24
N THR A 107 21.46 -1.88 7.99
CA THR A 107 20.45 -2.21 6.98
C THR A 107 19.04 -2.36 7.54
N GLY A 108 18.90 -2.65 8.83
CA GLY A 108 17.63 -2.88 9.52
C GLY A 108 16.64 -1.72 9.39
N PRO A 109 17.05 -0.45 9.61
CA PRO A 109 16.16 0.69 9.39
C PRO A 109 15.68 0.81 7.94
N ALA A 110 16.53 0.51 6.96
CA ALA A 110 16.15 0.54 5.54
C ALA A 110 15.18 -0.60 5.19
N VAL A 111 15.39 -1.79 5.73
CA VAL A 111 14.48 -2.94 5.58
C VAL A 111 13.13 -2.64 6.23
N TRP A 112 13.15 -2.13 7.46
CA TRP A 112 11.95 -1.74 8.19
C TRP A 112 11.18 -0.64 7.46
N PHE A 113 11.85 0.40 7.00
CA PHE A 113 11.24 1.49 6.23
C PHE A 113 10.62 0.98 4.93
N THR A 114 11.34 0.15 4.18
CA THR A 114 10.84 -0.41 2.91
C THR A 114 9.59 -1.27 3.13
N TRP A 115 9.62 -2.12 4.15
CA TRP A 115 8.45 -2.93 4.55
C TRP A 115 7.28 -2.05 5.01
N PHE A 116 7.53 -1.04 5.84
CA PHE A 116 6.53 -0.11 6.34
C PHE A 116 5.84 0.63 5.19
N VAL A 117 6.62 1.14 4.22
CA VAL A 117 6.06 1.82 3.05
C VAL A 117 5.26 0.85 2.17
N ALA A 118 5.74 -0.38 1.98
CA ALA A 118 4.99 -1.40 1.23
C ALA A 118 3.63 -1.71 1.88
N ARG A 119 3.58 -1.82 3.22
CA ARG A 119 2.34 -1.97 3.98
C ARG A 119 1.43 -0.77 3.79
N GLN A 120 1.94 0.43 4.03
CA GLN A 120 1.17 1.67 3.91
C GLN A 120 0.59 1.88 2.50
N TYR A 121 1.34 1.50 1.47
CA TYR A 121 0.86 1.46 0.09
C TYR A 121 -0.34 0.50 -0.05
N SER A 122 -0.23 -0.73 0.48
CA SER A 122 -1.31 -1.72 0.45
C SER A 122 -2.57 -1.23 1.19
N HIS A 123 -2.43 -0.63 2.38
CA HIS A 123 -3.57 -0.07 3.13
C HIS A 123 -4.26 1.05 2.36
N THR A 124 -3.46 1.96 1.80
CA THR A 124 -4.01 3.09 1.02
C THR A 124 -4.73 2.59 -0.23
N MET A 125 -4.21 1.56 -0.91
CA MET A 125 -4.86 0.98 -2.08
C MET A 125 -6.21 0.36 -1.75
N ARG A 126 -6.31 -0.37 -0.63
CA ARG A 126 -7.59 -0.94 -0.16
C ARG A 126 -8.62 0.14 0.14
N LEU A 127 -8.18 1.26 0.73
CA LEU A 127 -9.06 2.41 0.98
C LEU A 127 -9.52 3.05 -0.33
N ILE A 128 -8.62 3.24 -1.30
CA ILE A 128 -8.97 3.76 -2.64
C ILE A 128 -10.05 2.89 -3.28
N GLU A 129 -9.88 1.56 -3.25
CA GLU A 129 -10.85 0.61 -3.82
C GLU A 129 -12.21 0.67 -3.10
N ASP A 130 -12.22 0.75 -1.76
CA ASP A 130 -13.47 0.88 -0.98
C ASP A 130 -14.23 2.17 -1.33
N TYR A 131 -13.52 3.29 -1.46
CA TYR A 131 -14.15 4.57 -1.85
C TYR A 131 -14.59 4.56 -3.31
N ALA A 132 -13.83 3.94 -4.22
CA ALA A 132 -14.23 3.76 -5.61
C ALA A 132 -15.51 2.91 -5.71
N PHE A 133 -15.59 1.82 -4.94
CA PHE A 133 -16.80 0.99 -4.86
C PHE A 133 -18.00 1.78 -4.31
N LYS A 134 -17.80 2.60 -3.27
CA LYS A 134 -18.85 3.47 -2.70
C LYS A 134 -19.33 4.54 -3.66
N GLU A 135 -18.43 5.17 -4.41
CA GLU A 135 -18.74 6.13 -5.47
C GLU A 135 -19.55 5.48 -6.59
N ALA A 136 -19.08 4.35 -7.14
CA ALA A 136 -19.78 3.62 -8.19
C ALA A 136 -21.17 3.14 -7.74
N SER A 137 -21.28 2.65 -6.49
CA SER A 137 -22.55 2.25 -5.90
C SER A 137 -23.52 3.43 -5.72
N ALA A 138 -23.03 4.62 -5.36
CA ALA A 138 -23.85 5.83 -5.22
C ALA A 138 -24.36 6.34 -6.58
N LEU A 139 -23.52 6.27 -7.62
CA LEU A 139 -23.92 6.57 -9.00
C LEU A 139 -24.96 5.57 -9.52
N ALA A 140 -24.72 4.27 -9.32
CA ALA A 140 -25.67 3.21 -9.73
C ALA A 140 -27.03 3.36 -9.03
N PHE A 141 -27.04 3.76 -7.75
CA PHE A 141 -28.26 4.02 -6.98
C PHE A 141 -29.11 5.17 -7.56
N VAL A 142 -28.50 6.16 -8.20
CA VAL A 142 -29.21 7.21 -8.93
C VAL A 142 -29.85 6.65 -10.21
N GLY A 143 -29.11 5.81 -10.96
CA GLY A 143 -29.62 5.12 -12.15
C GLY A 143 -30.81 4.21 -11.83
N TYR A 144 -30.65 3.32 -10.84
CA TYR A 144 -31.70 2.40 -10.41
C TYR A 144 -32.94 3.11 -9.88
N LYS A 145 -32.79 4.20 -9.11
CA LYS A 145 -33.95 5.00 -8.69
C LYS A 145 -34.72 5.54 -9.90
N ARG A 146 -34.04 5.88 -11.01
CA ARG A 146 -34.69 6.38 -12.22
C ARG A 146 -35.48 5.28 -12.95
N GLU A 147 -34.98 4.04 -12.95
CA GLU A 147 -35.62 2.91 -13.61
C GLU A 147 -36.79 2.32 -12.81
N MET A 148 -36.74 2.35 -11.48
CA MET A 148 -37.75 1.75 -10.60
C MET A 148 -39.07 2.53 -10.48
N GLY A 149 -39.15 3.75 -11.04
CA GLY A 149 -40.36 4.56 -10.99
C GLY A 149 -40.83 4.85 -9.55
N GLU A 150 -42.12 4.64 -9.26
CA GLU A 150 -42.73 4.82 -7.93
C GLU A 150 -42.94 3.53 -7.13
N ASP A 151 -42.34 2.41 -7.54
CA ASP A 151 -42.46 1.14 -6.81
C ASP A 151 -41.87 1.27 -5.38
N GLN A 152 -42.75 1.34 -4.39
CA GLN A 152 -42.39 1.59 -3.00
C GLN A 152 -41.56 0.46 -2.39
N GLU A 153 -41.80 -0.79 -2.78
CA GLU A 153 -41.08 -1.96 -2.25
C GLU A 153 -39.64 -1.97 -2.78
N MET A 154 -39.46 -1.76 -4.08
CA MET A 154 -38.14 -1.67 -4.68
C MET A 154 -37.34 -0.47 -4.14
N ILE A 155 -37.99 0.69 -3.97
CA ILE A 155 -37.35 1.88 -3.39
C ILE A 155 -36.93 1.65 -1.93
N LYS A 156 -37.70 0.89 -1.16
CA LYS A 156 -37.37 0.55 0.23
C LYS A 156 -36.17 -0.38 0.29
N LEU A 157 -36.17 -1.47 -0.48
CA LEU A 157 -35.03 -2.39 -0.59
C LEU A 157 -33.75 -1.66 -1.02
N LEU A 158 -33.88 -0.76 -1.99
CA LEU A 158 -32.78 0.03 -2.50
C LEU A 158 -32.22 0.96 -1.38
N ARG A 159 -33.10 1.62 -0.61
CA ARG A 159 -32.71 2.47 0.55
C ARG A 159 -31.99 1.68 1.64
N GLU A 160 -32.52 0.53 2.03
CA GLU A 160 -31.90 -0.33 3.04
C GLU A 160 -30.52 -0.81 2.59
N THR A 161 -30.39 -1.21 1.32
CA THR A 161 -29.11 -1.63 0.72
C THR A 161 -28.10 -0.47 0.68
N ALA A 162 -28.56 0.74 0.33
CA ALA A 162 -27.72 1.94 0.34
C ALA A 162 -27.22 2.29 1.74
N ILE A 163 -28.08 2.26 2.75
CA ILE A 163 -27.69 2.54 4.15
C ILE A 163 -26.65 1.51 4.63
N LYS A 164 -26.86 0.23 4.31
CA LYS A 164 -25.94 -0.85 4.70
C LYS A 164 -24.57 -0.73 4.03
N ASN A 165 -24.53 -0.37 2.75
CA ASN A 165 -23.27 -0.26 1.99
C ASN A 165 -22.53 1.04 2.30
N PHE A 166 -23.21 2.20 2.28
CA PHE A 166 -22.58 3.51 2.51
C PHE A 166 -22.26 3.76 3.99
N GLY A 167 -23.05 3.22 4.91
CA GLY A 167 -22.84 3.37 6.36
C GLY A 167 -21.73 2.50 6.94
N SER A 168 -21.12 1.61 6.13
CA SER A 168 -20.04 0.76 6.61
C SER A 168 -18.74 1.55 6.83
N PRO A 169 -18.20 1.59 8.06
CA PRO A 169 -17.02 2.38 8.36
C PRO A 169 -15.78 1.79 7.67
N PRO A 170 -14.84 2.64 7.21
CA PRO A 170 -13.61 2.18 6.55
C PRO A 170 -12.70 1.39 7.50
N THR A 171 -12.90 1.49 8.82
CA THR A 171 -12.14 0.79 9.86
C THR A 171 -12.26 -0.73 9.79
N ARG A 172 -13.29 -1.27 9.12
CA ARG A 172 -13.42 -2.72 8.86
C ARG A 172 -12.25 -3.28 8.03
N MET A 173 -11.65 -2.48 7.16
CA MET A 173 -10.47 -2.87 6.40
C MET A 173 -9.19 -2.87 7.26
N LEU A 174 -9.21 -2.21 8.42
CA LEU A 174 -8.07 -2.02 9.33
C LEU A 174 -8.10 -2.97 10.54
N SER A 175 -9.18 -3.73 10.75
CA SER A 175 -9.36 -4.60 11.93
C SER A 175 -8.76 -6.00 11.77
N VAL A 176 -8.06 -6.28 10.67
CA VAL A 176 -7.29 -7.51 10.51
C VAL A 176 -6.05 -7.36 11.39
N SER A 177 -5.75 -8.35 12.25
CA SER A 177 -4.55 -8.34 13.09
C SER A 177 -3.30 -8.20 12.22
N GLU A 178 -2.77 -6.99 12.12
CA GLU A 178 -1.66 -6.68 11.23
C GLU A 178 -0.35 -6.74 12.04
N PRO A 179 0.63 -7.55 11.61
CA PRO A 179 1.91 -7.61 12.28
C PRO A 179 2.54 -6.21 12.34
N THR A 180 2.96 -5.77 13.53
CA THR A 180 3.49 -4.41 13.78
C THR A 180 4.92 -4.19 13.25
N SER A 181 5.65 -5.26 12.92
CA SER A 181 7.03 -5.14 12.40
C SER A 181 7.43 -6.30 11.49
N PRO A 182 8.47 -6.15 10.66
CA PRO A 182 9.01 -7.23 9.82
C PRO A 182 9.48 -8.43 10.64
N LEU A 183 10.07 -8.19 11.82
CA LEU A 183 10.49 -9.27 12.72
C LEU A 183 9.29 -10.00 13.30
N HIS A 184 8.24 -9.28 13.67
CA HIS A 184 7.01 -9.90 14.16
C HIS A 184 6.33 -10.74 13.08
N GLU A 185 6.31 -10.31 11.82
CA GLU A 185 5.83 -11.11 10.69
C GLU A 185 6.65 -12.39 10.47
N LEU A 186 7.98 -12.30 10.57
CA LEU A 186 8.86 -13.47 10.46
C LEU A 186 8.68 -14.44 11.63
N ILE A 187 8.54 -13.92 12.86
CA ILE A 187 8.35 -14.72 14.07
C ILE A 187 6.99 -15.41 14.00
N ASP A 188 5.91 -14.68 13.76
CA ASP A 188 4.56 -15.27 13.63
C ASP A 188 4.53 -16.30 12.50
N GLY A 189 5.09 -15.98 11.34
CA GLY A 189 5.17 -16.91 10.22
C GLY A 189 5.98 -18.18 10.52
N SER A 190 7.01 -18.08 11.37
CA SER A 190 7.86 -19.21 11.77
C SER A 190 7.26 -20.04 12.92
N LEU A 191 6.60 -19.37 13.86
CA LEU A 191 5.86 -20.00 14.96
C LEU A 191 4.65 -20.78 14.43
N HIS A 192 3.89 -20.21 13.50
CA HIS A 192 2.73 -20.89 12.91
C HIS A 192 3.12 -22.10 12.05
N LYS A 193 4.36 -22.14 11.54
CA LYS A 193 4.93 -23.29 10.79
C LYS A 193 5.56 -24.37 11.68
N GLY A 194 5.53 -24.25 13.01
CA GLY A 194 6.02 -25.29 13.93
C GLY A 194 7.54 -25.44 14.00
N ASN A 195 8.34 -24.49 13.50
CA ASN A 195 9.81 -24.59 13.45
C ASN A 195 10.51 -24.00 14.70
N ILE A 196 9.85 -24.02 15.86
CA ILE A 196 10.35 -23.41 17.11
C ILE A 196 11.69 -24.01 17.53
N ASP A 197 11.87 -25.31 17.31
CA ASP A 197 13.09 -26.03 17.67
C ASP A 197 14.33 -25.50 16.93
N LYS A 198 14.19 -25.08 15.66
CA LYS A 198 15.28 -24.47 14.88
C LYS A 198 15.66 -23.08 15.39
N LEU A 199 14.70 -22.30 15.88
CA LEU A 199 14.97 -21.00 16.48
C LEU A 199 15.73 -21.16 17.81
N ILE A 200 15.34 -22.15 18.61
CA ILE A 200 16.03 -22.50 19.86
C ILE A 200 17.44 -23.02 19.58
N GLU A 201 17.63 -23.82 18.53
CA GLU A 201 18.93 -24.34 18.11
C GLU A 201 19.88 -23.21 17.65
N ILE A 202 19.38 -22.25 16.86
CA ILE A 202 20.14 -21.07 16.44
C ILE A 202 20.49 -20.18 17.64
N LEU A 203 19.54 -19.96 18.57
CA LEU A 203 19.79 -19.20 19.80
C LEU A 203 20.83 -19.88 20.70
N LYS A 204 20.82 -21.22 20.79
CA LYS A 204 21.84 -22.00 21.50
C LYS A 204 23.20 -21.93 20.80
N ALA A 205 23.24 -21.99 19.47
CA ALA A 205 24.47 -21.88 18.69
C ALA A 205 25.14 -20.49 18.80
N ILE A 206 24.37 -19.44 19.07
CA ILE A 206 24.87 -18.08 19.30
C ILE A 206 25.46 -17.90 20.71
N ASN A 207 25.15 -18.77 21.68
CA ASN A 207 25.73 -18.75 23.02
C ASN A 207 26.60 -20.00 23.29
N PRO A 208 27.85 -20.07 22.77
CA PRO A 208 28.72 -21.22 22.98
C PRO A 208 29.32 -21.33 24.41
N ALA A 209 28.95 -20.46 25.35
CA ALA A 209 29.57 -20.41 26.67
C ALA A 209 28.78 -21.20 27.74
N LYS A 210 28.71 -22.53 27.62
CA LYS A 210 28.56 -23.38 28.82
C LYS A 210 29.08 -24.81 28.76
N ASP A 211 29.63 -25.28 27.64
CA ASP A 211 30.27 -26.61 27.59
C ASP A 211 31.80 -26.49 27.61
N SER A 212 32.34 -25.83 28.64
CA SER A 212 33.72 -26.06 29.05
C SER A 212 33.82 -26.25 30.57
N LYS A 213 33.71 -27.54 30.94
CA LYS A 213 34.54 -28.24 31.93
C LYS A 213 34.26 -28.03 33.42
N PRO A 214 34.78 -28.92 34.30
CA PRO A 214 35.72 -30.04 34.06
C PRO A 214 35.09 -31.37 33.63
#